data_AF-A0A932RG14-F1
#
_entry.id   AF-A0A932RG14-F1
#
_cell.length_a   1.000
_cell.length_b   1.000
_cell.length_c   1.000
_cell.angle_alpha   90.00
_cell.angle_beta   90.00
_cell.angle_gamma   90.00
#
_symmetry.space_group_name_H-M   'P 1'
#
loop_
_entity.id
_entity.type
_entity.pdbx_description
1 polymer ?
#
loop_
_entity_poly.entity_id
_entity_poly.type
_entity_poly.pdbx_seq_one_letter_code
_entity_poly.pdbx_strand_id
1 'polypeptide(L)' 'MSVQEIKDKLAMLPRKEQDEVIAFLFQLRHTDDSDYQSSISRRLQDSERSHWLSPDEFERELDKKERQ' A
#
# COMPACT_ATOMS: atom_id res chain seq x y z
N MET A 1 -18.58 -8.79 -19.01
CA MET A 1 -17.94 -9.45 -17.86
C MET A 1 -18.36 -8.70 -16.62
N SER A 2 -19.06 -9.36 -15.70
CA SER A 2 -19.54 -8.74 -14.47
C SER A 2 -18.41 -8.55 -13.46
N VAL A 3 -18.61 -7.67 -12.49
CA VAL A 3 -17.65 -7.49 -11.37
C VAL A 3 -17.46 -8.79 -10.60
N GLN A 4 -18.53 -9.61 -10.47
CA GLN A 4 -18.44 -10.90 -9.82
C GLN A 4 -17.55 -11.87 -10.59
N GLU A 5 -17.69 -11.94 -11.92
CA GLU A 5 -16.84 -12.76 -12.78
C GLU A 5 -15.36 -12.35 -12.72
N ILE A 6 -15.07 -11.06 -12.52
CA ILE A 6 -13.69 -10.58 -12.32
C ILE A 6 -13.16 -11.05 -10.97
N LYS A 7 -13.93 -10.90 -9.89
CA LYS A 7 -13.55 -11.35 -8.55
C LYS A 7 -13.25 -12.85 -8.52
N ASP A 8 -14.10 -13.64 -9.16
CA ASP A 8 -13.94 -15.10 -9.20
C ASP A 8 -12.67 -15.49 -9.94
N LYS A 9 -12.35 -14.81 -11.06
CA LYS A 9 -11.10 -15.01 -11.79
C LYS A 9 -9.87 -14.59 -11.00
N LEU A 10 -9.93 -13.45 -10.30
CA LEU A 10 -8.82 -12.98 -9.46
C LEU A 10 -8.54 -13.94 -8.29
N ALA A 11 -9.58 -14.51 -7.68
CA ALA A 11 -9.45 -15.48 -6.61
C ALA A 11 -8.76 -16.79 -7.06
N MET A 12 -8.81 -17.11 -8.35
CA MET A 12 -8.17 -18.30 -8.93
C MET A 12 -6.68 -18.08 -9.29
N LEU A 13 -6.18 -16.84 -9.27
CA LEU A 13 -4.80 -16.55 -9.61
C LEU A 13 -3.82 -17.07 -8.53
N PRO A 14 -2.57 -17.43 -8.90
CA PRO A 14 -1.49 -17.64 -7.94
C PRO A 14 -1.28 -16.40 -7.07
N ARG A 15 -0.82 -16.59 -5.82
CA ARG A 15 -0.66 -15.49 -4.86
C ARG A 15 0.16 -14.32 -5.39
N LYS A 16 1.27 -14.61 -6.08
CA LYS A 16 2.12 -13.59 -6.70
C LYS A 16 1.35 -12.70 -7.69
N GLU A 17 0.51 -13.31 -8.53
CA GLU A 17 -0.30 -12.58 -9.51
C GLU A 17 -1.43 -11.80 -8.83
N GLN A 18 -2.00 -12.33 -7.74
CA GLN A 18 -2.94 -11.56 -6.91
C GLN A 18 -2.27 -10.31 -6.32
N ASP A 19 -1.05 -10.43 -5.81
CA ASP A 19 -0.30 -9.31 -5.24
C ASP A 19 0.00 -8.24 -6.32
N GLU A 20 0.32 -8.64 -7.55
CA GLU A 20 0.49 -7.73 -8.69
C GLU A 20 -0.80 -6.98 -9.04
N VAL A 21 -1.95 -7.67 -9.06
CA VAL A 21 -3.25 -7.01 -9.29
C VAL A 21 -3.61 -6.06 -8.15
N ILE A 22 -3.35 -6.44 -6.90
CA ILE A 22 -3.58 -5.56 -5.75
C ILE A 22 -2.74 -4.29 -5.87
N ALA A 23 -1.46 -4.40 -6.22
CA ALA A 23 -0.59 -3.25 -6.44
C ALA A 23 -1.11 -2.34 -7.56
N PHE A 24 -1.57 -2.93 -8.66
CA PHE A 24 -2.17 -2.17 -9.76
C PHE A 24 -3.46 -1.45 -9.36
N LEU A 25 -4.38 -2.13 -8.67
CA LEU A 25 -5.63 -1.52 -8.21
C LEU A 25 -5.38 -0.43 -7.17
N PHE A 26 -4.37 -0.61 -6.32
CA PHE A 26 -3.92 0.40 -5.38
C PHE A 26 -3.42 1.64 -6.11
N GLN A 27 -2.56 1.47 -7.13
CA GLN A 27 -2.13 2.59 -7.96
C GLN A 27 -3.32 3.27 -8.62
N LEU A 28 -4.21 2.50 -9.27
CA LEU A 28 -5.39 3.02 -9.96
C LEU A 28 -6.28 3.87 -9.05
N ARG A 29 -6.50 3.43 -7.80
CA ARG A 29 -7.29 4.16 -6.81
C ARG A 29 -6.68 5.53 -6.46
N HIS A 30 -5.37 5.64 -6.46
CA HIS A 30 -4.65 6.84 -6.02
C HIS A 30 -4.04 7.63 -7.18
N THR A 31 -4.32 7.27 -8.44
CA THR A 31 -3.83 8.00 -9.63
C THR A 31 -4.35 9.44 -9.65
N ASP A 32 -5.61 9.64 -9.26
CA ASP A 32 -6.26 10.96 -9.24
C ASP A 32 -6.26 11.62 -7.85
N ASP A 33 -5.64 10.98 -6.85
CA ASP A 33 -5.52 11.52 -5.49
C ASP A 33 -4.20 12.31 -5.37
N SER A 34 -4.22 13.56 -5.82
CA SER A 34 -3.06 14.45 -5.83
C SER A 34 -2.49 14.70 -4.44
N ASP A 35 -3.34 14.71 -3.41
CA ASP A 35 -2.93 14.92 -2.03
C ASP A 35 -2.19 13.70 -1.48
N TYR A 36 -2.72 12.51 -1.76
CA TYR A 36 -2.05 11.25 -1.43
C TYR A 36 -0.70 11.16 -2.14
N GLN A 37 -0.65 11.40 -3.45
CA GLN A 37 0.60 11.36 -4.23
C GLN A 37 1.64 12.36 -3.71
N SER A 38 1.22 13.58 -3.35
CA SER A 38 2.09 14.59 -2.75
C SER A 38 2.61 14.18 -1.38
N SER A 39 1.75 13.56 -0.56
CA SER A 39 2.12 13.10 0.78
C SER A 39 3.14 11.96 0.74
N ILE A 40 2.96 10.99 -0.17
CA ILE A 40 3.89 9.88 -0.37
C ILE A 40 5.21 10.40 -0.96
N SER A 41 5.15 11.26 -1.97
CA SER A 41 6.35 11.85 -2.58
C SER A 41 7.17 12.63 -1.56
N ARG A 42 6.52 13.41 -0.69
CA ARG A 42 7.20 14.13 0.40
C ARG A 42 7.89 13.16 1.37
N ARG A 43 7.23 12.07 1.77
CA ARG A 43 7.82 11.07 2.67
C ARG A 43 8.98 10.30 2.03
N LEU A 44 8.88 9.94 0.76
CA LEU A 44 9.94 9.23 0.03
C LEU A 44 11.18 10.11 -0.21
N GLN A 45 10.98 11.42 -0.35
CA GLN A 45 12.06 12.39 -0.50
C GLN A 45 12.59 12.91 0.85
N ASP A 46 12.04 12.45 1.97
CA ASP A 46 12.44 12.91 3.29
C ASP A 46 13.87 12.48 3.60
N SER A 47 14.77 13.46 3.54
CA SER A 47 16.20 13.28 3.79
C SER A 47 16.57 13.59 5.24
N GLU A 48 15.60 14.04 6.06
CA GLU A 48 15.83 14.44 7.43
C GLU A 48 15.79 13.21 8.36
N ARG A 49 16.97 12.80 8.82
CA ARG A 49 17.11 11.58 9.64
C ARG A 49 16.33 11.62 10.96
N SER A 50 15.99 12.80 11.45
CA SER A 50 15.16 13.02 12.66
C SER A 50 13.72 12.51 12.49
N HIS A 51 13.24 12.38 11.25
CA HIS A 51 11.89 11.88 10.95
C HIS A 51 11.84 10.36 10.75
N TRP A 52 13.00 9.70 10.72
CA TRP A 52 13.10 8.27 10.44
C TRP A 52 13.02 7.48 11.73
N LEU A 53 12.23 6.41 11.71
CA LEU A 53 12.20 5.46 12.81
C LEU A 53 13.39 4.51 12.67
N SER A 54 14.04 4.20 13.80
CA SER A 54 14.90 3.02 13.85
C SER A 54 14.07 1.74 13.64
N PRO A 55 14.69 0.63 13.21
CA PRO A 55 13.96 -0.64 13.02
C PRO A 55 13.14 -1.05 14.26
N ASP A 56 13.71 -0.92 15.46
CA ASP A 56 13.03 -1.23 16.72
C ASP A 56 11.85 -0.30 17.02
N GLU A 57 11.92 0.97 16.60
CA GLU A 57 10.80 1.91 16.72
C GLU A 57 9.70 1.61 15.70
N PHE A 58 10.08 1.21 14.49
CA PHE A 58 9.14 0.82 13.44
C PHE A 58 8.32 -0.42 13.83
N GLU A 59 8.98 -1.47 14.33
CA GLU A 59 8.30 -2.69 14.82
C GLU A 59 7.32 -2.36 15.96
N ARG A 60 7.71 -1.50 16.90
CA ARG A 60 6.83 -1.06 17.99
C ARG A 60 5.61 -0.29 17.50
N GLU A 61 5.73 0.50 16.44
CA GLU A 61 4.58 1.22 15.86
C GLU A 61 3.65 0.30 15.06
N LEU A 62 4.18 -0.73 14.38
CA LEU A 62 3.36 -1.75 13.74
C LEU A 62 2.52 -2.52 14.75
N ASP A 63 3.14 -3.00 15.84
CA ASP A 63 2.47 -3.73 16.93
C ASP A 63 1.38 -2.91 17.65
N LYS A 64 1.48 -1.58 17.63
CA LYS A 64 0.45 -0.68 18.19
C LYS A 64 -0.76 -0.58 17.26
N LYS A 65 -0.54 -0.57 15.95
CA LYS A 65 -1.61 -0.50 14.95
C LYS A 65 -2.39 -1.80 14.83
N GLU A 66 -1.78 -2.96 15.06
CA GLU A 66 -2.49 -4.25 15.04
C GLU A 66 -3.38 -4.49 16.27
N ARG A 67 -3.21 -3.69 17.32
CA ARG A 67 -3.96 -3.79 18.58
C ARG A 67 -5.13 -2.80 18.70
N GLN A 68 -5.38 -1.98 17.69
CA GLN A 68 -6.52 -1.06 17.59
C GLN A 68 -7.54 -1.59 16.58
#